data_AF-A0A519BFW7-F1
#
_entry.id   AF-A0A519BFW7-F1
#
_cell.length_a   1.000
_cell.length_b   1.000
_cell.length_c   1.000
_cell.angle_alpha   90.00
_cell.angle_beta   90.00
_cell.angle_gamma   90.00
#
_symmetry.space_group_name_H-M   'P 1'
#
loop_
_entity.id
_entity.type
_entity.pdbx_description
1 polymer ?
#
loop_
_entity_poly.entity_id
_entity_poly.type
_entity_poly.pdbx_seq_one_letter_code
_entity_poly.pdbx_strand_id
1 'polypeptide(L)'
;MPNNSLLITLVSAQTIPNILCTDFFKPDAVLFISTDKMEKINKVNATLESIKAINQNSRSINSYYYNEASDRADRANEIKHYTIIVKEDSILDTIEKLSFWIYENGSKFDEFIINITLGTKIMSIALFEAMRQNNKTKKIVYMPIDENIIEIIPANLSELSKKMLLCDNNNYDDNNYNINNTGKTNQTRSISQFNCSDCNEEKLIIKRRLSLFEYCKAYDVDITNFDCLDSIKIRSKKDENFAKWIINNYFDDNFAANSIIEQLLSNFFILLIQYRNEKEHKKKLSKNKELALNLDFTLTTSAKSDKKTVKLKKEAVKEVIEEVAMKAAKEEELSKKVEKSGKNTGISMENKESFEESFEESFEENKDTEIKIELLKKFFSFEKMNICKVDIQRVISDDSISNTSNIKIVGTILINKDTVDFLTGGWLEEFCFNEINSLKDEGIIDDAAINASLSKKNGTDNEIDVIFTSKNKIYMIECKSLQQKHDANSEIFYKIYSIQDKVGRLATKSFLVSTAADNILDKQDDGITDRNNAAENNIKTENCNSEYANQPYFPAIKDAVKKRANELNAIVINPVCIKNLKNEIKKYL
;
A
#
# COMPACT_ATOMS: atom_id res chain seq x y z
N MET A 1 20.73 -39.01 15.05
CA MET A 1 20.97 -37.59 15.33
C MET A 1 20.42 -36.83 14.14
N PRO A 2 19.72 -35.69 14.31
CA PRO A 2 19.42 -34.83 13.17
C PRO A 2 20.74 -34.43 12.48
N ASN A 3 20.76 -34.41 11.15
CA ASN A 3 21.95 -34.00 10.37
C ASN A 3 22.23 -32.52 10.64
N ASN A 4 23.48 -32.19 11.00
CA ASN A 4 23.89 -30.81 11.23
C ASN A 4 24.07 -30.09 9.88
N SER A 5 23.20 -29.13 9.60
CA SER A 5 23.04 -28.50 8.29
C SER A 5 23.63 -27.09 8.23
N LEU A 6 24.26 -26.74 7.10
CA LEU A 6 24.79 -25.40 6.83
C LEU A 6 24.14 -24.81 5.57
N LEU A 7 23.54 -23.63 5.71
CA LEU A 7 23.13 -22.81 4.58
C LEU A 7 24.27 -21.89 4.16
N ILE A 8 24.76 -22.02 2.93
CA ILE A 8 25.76 -21.12 2.35
C ILE A 8 25.04 -20.15 1.42
N THR A 9 25.16 -18.85 1.68
CA THR A 9 24.39 -17.85 0.95
C THR A 9 25.18 -16.58 0.65
N LEU A 10 24.88 -15.97 -0.49
CA LEU A 10 25.47 -14.72 -0.93
C LEU A 10 24.76 -13.52 -0.30
N VAL A 11 25.50 -12.45 -0.01
CA VAL A 11 24.94 -11.19 0.51
C VAL A 11 24.86 -10.14 -0.60
N SER A 12 23.77 -9.38 -0.62
CA SER A 12 23.59 -8.26 -1.55
C SER A 12 22.77 -7.15 -0.91
N ALA A 13 22.40 -6.13 -1.68
CA ALA A 13 21.50 -5.07 -1.23
C ALA A 13 20.11 -5.60 -0.81
N GLN A 14 19.65 -6.70 -1.43
CA GLN A 14 18.44 -7.41 -1.05
C GLN A 14 18.72 -8.45 0.03
N THR A 15 17.84 -8.56 1.01
CA THR A 15 18.00 -9.44 2.18
C THR A 15 16.89 -10.50 2.29
N ILE A 16 15.71 -10.21 1.74
CA ILE A 16 14.53 -11.08 1.80
C ILE A 16 14.83 -12.53 1.37
N PRO A 17 15.56 -12.81 0.27
CA PRO A 17 15.86 -14.20 -0.10
C PRO A 17 16.68 -14.96 0.95
N ASN A 18 17.64 -14.28 1.61
CA ASN A 18 18.42 -14.91 2.68
C ASN A 18 17.55 -15.21 3.89
N ILE A 19 16.65 -14.30 4.25
CA ILE A 19 15.73 -14.46 5.37
C ILE A 19 14.77 -15.61 5.11
N LEU A 20 14.11 -15.62 3.95
CA LEU A 20 13.14 -16.64 3.60
C LEU A 20 13.76 -18.02 3.45
N CYS A 21 14.93 -18.14 2.81
CA CYS A 21 15.65 -19.42 2.76
C CYS A 21 16.03 -19.92 4.16
N THR A 22 16.50 -19.02 5.04
CA THR A 22 16.86 -19.39 6.41
C THR A 22 15.64 -19.81 7.23
N ASP A 23 14.52 -19.08 7.12
CA ASP A 23 13.26 -19.45 7.78
C ASP A 23 12.67 -20.75 7.22
N PHE A 24 12.80 -20.99 5.91
CA PHE A 24 12.25 -22.18 5.26
C PHE A 24 13.04 -23.44 5.60
N PHE A 25 14.37 -23.41 5.44
CA PHE A 25 15.21 -24.59 5.63
C PHE A 25 15.58 -24.85 7.09
N LYS A 26 15.46 -23.84 7.96
CA LYS A 26 15.82 -23.92 9.39
C LYS A 26 17.21 -24.55 9.63
N PRO A 27 18.28 -24.07 8.98
CA PRO A 27 19.60 -24.67 9.10
C PRO A 27 20.19 -24.46 10.50
N ASP A 28 21.11 -25.32 10.91
CA ASP A 28 21.82 -25.20 12.20
C ASP A 28 22.83 -24.05 12.19
N ALA A 29 23.38 -23.73 11.02
CA ALA A 29 24.21 -22.55 10.82
C ALA A 29 24.04 -21.91 9.43
N VAL A 30 24.45 -20.64 9.32
CA VAL A 30 24.50 -19.90 8.06
C VAL A 30 25.93 -19.39 7.79
N LEU A 31 26.45 -19.62 6.60
CA LEU A 31 27.66 -18.98 6.09
C LEU A 31 27.26 -17.89 5.08
N PHE A 32 27.52 -16.65 5.45
CA PHE A 32 27.37 -15.48 4.58
C PHE A 32 28.65 -15.26 3.77
N ILE A 33 28.51 -15.22 2.45
CA ILE A 33 29.57 -14.76 1.54
C ILE A 33 29.24 -13.31 1.19
N SER A 34 29.96 -12.39 1.82
CA SER A 34 29.69 -10.95 1.77
C SER A 34 30.85 -10.19 1.13
N THR A 35 30.68 -8.88 0.98
CA THR A 35 31.68 -7.96 0.43
C THR A 35 31.89 -6.82 1.41
N ASP A 36 33.04 -6.15 1.36
CA ASP A 36 33.29 -4.97 2.22
C ASP A 36 32.18 -3.92 2.10
N LYS A 37 31.62 -3.77 0.90
CA LYS A 37 30.51 -2.85 0.63
C LYS A 37 29.25 -3.27 1.39
N MET A 38 28.88 -4.55 1.38
CA MET A 38 27.67 -5.06 2.04
C MET A 38 27.79 -5.06 3.57
N GLU A 39 28.98 -5.33 4.11
CA GLU A 39 29.23 -5.22 5.56
C GLU A 39 29.13 -3.76 6.05
N LYS A 40 29.67 -2.80 5.28
CA LYS A 40 29.57 -1.37 5.61
C LYS A 40 28.13 -0.87 5.69
N ILE A 41 27.21 -1.47 4.94
CA ILE A 41 25.77 -1.17 4.98
C ILE A 41 24.97 -2.18 5.80
N ASN A 42 25.64 -2.94 6.67
CA ASN A 42 25.06 -3.77 7.73
C ASN A 42 24.11 -4.90 7.27
N LYS A 43 24.29 -5.44 6.06
CA LYS A 43 23.31 -6.37 5.45
C LYS A 43 23.23 -7.73 6.12
N VAL A 44 24.36 -8.27 6.60
CA VAL A 44 24.38 -9.52 7.37
C VAL A 44 23.61 -9.35 8.69
N ASN A 45 23.91 -8.30 9.45
CA ASN A 45 23.22 -8.03 10.70
C ASN A 45 21.72 -7.76 10.50
N ALA A 46 21.33 -7.00 9.46
CA ALA A 46 19.93 -6.76 9.14
C ALA A 46 19.16 -8.07 8.83
N THR A 47 19.82 -9.01 8.12
CA THR A 47 19.28 -10.34 7.87
C THR A 47 19.06 -11.12 9.18
N LEU A 48 20.07 -11.11 10.07
CA LEU A 48 20.01 -11.80 11.36
C LEU A 48 18.96 -11.20 12.31
N GLU A 49 18.85 -9.88 12.37
CA GLU A 49 17.85 -9.18 13.19
C GLU A 49 16.42 -9.47 12.71
N SER A 50 16.20 -9.58 11.40
CA SER A 50 14.91 -10.01 10.86
C SER A 50 14.60 -11.47 11.22
N ILE A 51 15.56 -12.39 11.10
CA ILE A 51 15.39 -13.79 11.54
C ILE A 51 15.09 -13.87 13.04
N LYS A 52 15.75 -13.05 13.85
CA LYS A 52 15.50 -12.93 15.30
C LYS A 52 14.08 -12.45 15.58
N ALA A 53 13.61 -11.43 14.87
CA ALA A 53 12.23 -10.94 14.96
C ALA A 53 11.21 -12.03 14.61
N ILE A 54 11.45 -12.80 13.52
CA ILE A 54 10.60 -13.94 13.13
C ILE A 54 10.52 -15.00 14.25
N ASN A 55 11.67 -15.32 14.85
CA ASN A 55 11.75 -16.30 15.94
C ASN A 55 11.07 -15.81 17.23
N GLN A 56 11.09 -14.50 17.50
CA GLN A 56 10.37 -13.89 18.64
C GLN A 56 8.86 -13.90 18.40
N ASN A 57 8.39 -13.48 17.22
CA ASN A 57 6.98 -13.46 16.85
C ASN A 57 6.34 -14.86 16.83
N SER A 58 7.09 -15.86 16.36
CA SER A 58 6.64 -17.25 16.37
C SER A 58 6.41 -17.78 17.80
N ARG A 59 7.05 -17.17 18.82
CA ARG A 59 6.84 -17.52 20.24
C ARG A 59 5.73 -16.72 20.90
N SER A 60 5.49 -15.46 20.54
CA SER A 60 4.36 -14.68 21.08
C SER A 60 3.01 -15.25 20.63
N ILE A 61 2.92 -15.85 19.44
CA ILE A 61 1.74 -16.60 18.99
C ILE A 61 1.49 -17.87 19.84
N ASN A 62 2.56 -18.56 20.29
CA ASN A 62 2.44 -19.73 21.18
C ASN A 62 2.27 -19.36 22.67
N SER A 63 2.69 -18.15 23.08
CA SER A 63 2.56 -17.63 24.45
C SER A 63 1.10 -17.29 24.81
N TYR A 64 0.27 -16.94 23.82
CA TYR A 64 -1.18 -16.76 24.04
C TYR A 64 -1.89 -18.06 24.49
N TYR A 65 -1.22 -19.22 24.42
CA TYR A 65 -1.74 -20.52 24.83
C TYR A 65 -1.03 -21.18 26.01
N TYR A 66 0.11 -20.68 26.49
CA TYR A 66 0.77 -21.20 27.69
C TYR A 66 1.52 -20.09 28.44
N ASN A 67 0.95 -19.68 29.56
CA ASN A 67 1.66 -18.94 30.60
C ASN A 67 2.52 -19.95 31.37
N GLU A 68 3.82 -20.01 31.08
CA GLU A 68 4.89 -20.33 32.03
C GLU A 68 6.22 -20.49 31.29
N ALA A 69 7.17 -19.60 31.58
CA ALA A 69 8.62 -19.82 31.69
C ALA A 69 9.40 -18.52 31.41
N SER A 70 9.23 -17.54 32.30
CA SER A 70 10.33 -16.65 32.66
C SER A 70 11.49 -17.52 33.18
N ASP A 71 12.73 -17.14 32.87
CA ASP A 71 14.00 -17.75 33.31
C ASP A 71 14.70 -18.76 32.38
N ARG A 72 14.15 -19.08 31.20
CA ARG A 72 14.92 -19.73 30.09
C ARG A 72 15.15 -18.83 28.86
N ALA A 73 14.84 -17.54 28.98
CA ALA A 73 14.71 -16.62 27.85
C ALA A 73 16.04 -16.11 27.23
N ASP A 74 17.19 -16.29 27.88
CA ASP A 74 18.38 -15.50 27.55
C ASP A 74 19.51 -16.22 26.76
N ARG A 75 19.33 -17.48 26.33
CA ARG A 75 20.41 -18.22 25.60
C ARG A 75 20.00 -19.05 24.37
N ALA A 76 18.81 -18.87 23.81
CA ALA A 76 18.28 -19.76 22.75
C ALA A 76 17.87 -19.07 21.42
N ASN A 77 18.40 -17.89 21.07
CA ASN A 77 17.79 -17.03 20.04
C ASN A 77 18.63 -16.62 18.82
N GLU A 78 19.91 -16.96 18.75
CA GLU A 78 20.74 -16.56 17.62
C GLU A 78 21.18 -17.79 16.82
N ILE A 79 20.80 -17.80 15.54
CA ILE A 79 21.30 -18.79 14.61
C ILE A 79 22.81 -18.65 14.51
N LYS A 80 23.52 -19.78 14.59
CA LYS A 80 24.97 -19.79 14.44
C LYS A 80 25.30 -19.26 13.05
N HIS A 81 26.19 -18.29 12.95
CA HIS A 81 26.54 -17.72 11.65
C HIS A 81 28.03 -17.47 11.52
N TYR A 82 28.45 -17.38 10.26
CA TYR A 82 29.81 -17.11 9.84
C TYR A 82 29.77 -16.15 8.65
N THR A 83 30.83 -15.37 8.47
CA THR A 83 30.95 -14.48 7.31
C THR A 83 32.34 -14.62 6.71
N ILE A 84 32.42 -14.74 5.38
CA ILE A 84 33.64 -14.52 4.60
C ILE A 84 33.48 -13.29 3.72
N ILE A 85 34.56 -12.52 3.57
CA ILE A 85 34.58 -11.30 2.76
C ILE A 85 35.31 -11.58 1.44
N VAL A 86 34.60 -11.42 0.32
CA VAL A 86 35.10 -11.67 -1.04
C VAL A 86 35.07 -10.40 -1.89
N LYS A 87 35.80 -10.41 -2.99
CA LYS A 87 35.75 -9.40 -4.05
C LYS A 87 34.58 -9.69 -5.00
N GLU A 88 33.68 -8.72 -5.15
CA GLU A 88 32.41 -8.89 -5.87
C GLU A 88 32.54 -9.15 -7.37
N ASP A 89 33.70 -8.84 -7.94
CA ASP A 89 34.08 -8.97 -9.35
C ASP A 89 35.10 -10.08 -9.61
N SER A 90 35.41 -10.93 -8.62
CA SER A 90 36.41 -12.00 -8.75
C SER A 90 35.85 -13.38 -8.43
N ILE A 91 35.78 -14.22 -9.47
CA ILE A 91 35.45 -15.65 -9.34
C ILE A 91 36.50 -16.35 -8.47
N LEU A 92 37.78 -16.14 -8.77
CA LEU A 92 38.88 -16.84 -8.09
C LEU A 92 38.92 -16.51 -6.60
N ASP A 93 38.80 -15.23 -6.23
CA ASP A 93 38.80 -14.80 -4.81
C ASP A 93 37.66 -15.47 -4.04
N THR A 94 36.47 -15.55 -4.65
CA THR A 94 35.30 -16.19 -4.05
C THR A 94 35.53 -17.69 -3.86
N ILE A 95 36.00 -18.40 -4.90
CA ILE A 95 36.23 -19.84 -4.85
C ILE A 95 37.34 -20.18 -3.85
N GLU A 96 38.46 -19.47 -3.87
CA GLU A 96 39.61 -19.71 -2.98
C GLU A 96 39.23 -19.56 -1.51
N LYS A 97 38.59 -18.43 -1.15
CA LYS A 97 38.18 -18.16 0.24
C LYS A 97 37.11 -19.12 0.72
N LEU A 98 36.13 -19.45 -0.12
CA LEU A 98 35.10 -20.42 0.22
C LEU A 98 35.73 -21.81 0.41
N SER A 99 36.58 -22.24 -0.50
CA SER A 99 37.24 -23.56 -0.43
C SER A 99 38.10 -23.69 0.82
N PHE A 100 38.87 -22.65 1.15
CA PHE A 100 39.65 -22.60 2.38
C PHE A 100 38.76 -22.68 3.63
N TRP A 101 37.68 -21.91 3.68
CA TRP A 101 36.76 -21.95 4.81
C TRP A 101 36.09 -23.32 4.98
N ILE A 102 35.67 -23.94 3.88
CA ILE A 102 35.06 -25.27 3.86
C ILE A 102 36.06 -26.36 4.28
N TYR A 103 37.32 -26.23 3.89
CA TYR A 103 38.38 -27.13 4.36
C TYR A 103 38.53 -27.08 5.89
N GLU A 104 38.58 -25.87 6.47
CA GLU A 104 38.77 -25.67 7.91
C GLU A 104 37.52 -26.00 8.76
N ASN A 105 36.31 -25.77 8.23
CA ASN A 105 35.08 -25.79 9.01
C ASN A 105 34.03 -26.78 8.52
N GLY A 106 34.11 -27.25 7.28
CA GLY A 106 33.08 -28.05 6.63
C GLY A 106 32.92 -29.45 7.23
N SER A 107 33.92 -29.96 7.95
CA SER A 107 33.81 -31.23 8.71
C SER A 107 32.78 -31.17 9.83
N LYS A 108 32.43 -29.97 10.32
CA LYS A 108 31.46 -29.76 11.41
C LYS A 108 30.01 -30.03 10.98
N PHE A 109 29.73 -30.05 9.68
CA PHE A 109 28.38 -30.15 9.13
C PHE A 109 28.25 -31.40 8.25
N ASP A 110 27.08 -32.03 8.29
CA ASP A 110 26.77 -33.25 7.54
C ASP A 110 26.30 -32.94 6.12
N GLU A 111 25.63 -31.80 5.94
CA GLU A 111 25.05 -31.39 4.67
C GLU A 111 25.04 -29.88 4.44
N PHE A 112 25.08 -29.50 3.17
CA PHE A 112 25.07 -28.12 2.69
C PHE A 112 23.84 -27.83 1.82
N ILE A 113 23.25 -26.66 2.07
CA ILE A 113 22.22 -26.03 1.23
C ILE A 113 22.84 -24.77 0.65
N ILE A 114 22.80 -24.61 -0.67
CA ILE A 114 23.50 -23.53 -1.37
C ILE A 114 22.48 -22.57 -1.96
N ASN A 115 22.41 -21.34 -1.46
CA ASN A 115 21.53 -20.32 -2.01
C ASN A 115 22.31 -19.37 -2.94
N ILE A 116 22.06 -19.49 -4.24
CA ILE A 116 22.74 -18.70 -5.29
C ILE A 116 21.94 -17.47 -5.74
N THR A 117 20.82 -17.16 -5.07
CA THR A 117 19.89 -16.10 -5.47
C THR A 117 20.52 -14.71 -5.52
N LEU A 118 21.40 -14.41 -4.57
CA LEU A 118 21.95 -13.08 -4.34
C LEU A 118 23.41 -12.97 -4.80
N GLY A 119 24.06 -11.86 -4.44
CA GLY A 119 25.40 -11.51 -4.87
C GLY A 119 25.42 -10.90 -6.27
N THR A 120 26.62 -10.59 -6.77
CA THR A 120 26.78 -10.33 -8.20
C THR A 120 26.64 -11.63 -8.97
N LYS A 121 26.32 -11.56 -10.27
CA LYS A 121 26.31 -12.76 -11.14
C LYS A 121 27.63 -13.53 -11.05
N ILE A 122 28.75 -12.82 -10.89
CA ILE A 122 30.09 -13.39 -10.73
C ILE A 122 30.18 -14.23 -9.44
N MET A 123 29.69 -13.71 -8.31
CA MET A 123 29.64 -14.45 -7.05
C MET A 123 28.69 -15.66 -7.13
N SER A 124 27.51 -15.52 -7.76
CA SER A 124 26.55 -16.62 -7.93
C SER A 124 27.15 -17.78 -8.72
N ILE A 125 27.84 -17.47 -9.84
CA ILE A 125 28.54 -18.47 -10.64
C ILE A 125 29.68 -19.11 -9.84
N ALA A 126 30.48 -18.32 -9.13
CA ALA A 126 31.58 -18.84 -8.32
C ALA A 126 31.10 -19.80 -7.22
N LEU A 127 30.03 -19.44 -6.51
CA LEU A 127 29.43 -20.30 -5.48
C LEU A 127 28.86 -21.58 -6.09
N PHE A 128 28.17 -21.49 -7.22
CA PHE A 128 27.64 -22.65 -7.94
C PHE A 128 28.77 -23.61 -8.34
N GLU A 129 29.81 -23.11 -9.01
CA GLU A 129 30.92 -23.94 -9.48
C GLU A 129 31.69 -24.58 -8.32
N ALA A 130 31.94 -23.85 -7.23
CA ALA A 130 32.64 -24.38 -6.07
C ALA A 130 31.86 -25.52 -5.36
N MET A 131 30.53 -25.46 -5.36
CA MET A 131 29.72 -26.33 -4.50
C MET A 131 28.96 -27.44 -5.24
N ARG A 132 28.77 -27.35 -6.56
CA ARG A 132 27.94 -28.33 -7.31
C ARG A 132 28.49 -29.76 -7.31
N GLN A 133 29.80 -29.93 -7.19
CA GLN A 133 30.44 -31.25 -7.11
C GLN A 133 30.80 -31.66 -5.68
N ASN A 134 30.48 -30.83 -4.69
CA ASN A 134 30.78 -31.15 -3.30
C ASN A 134 29.84 -32.25 -2.80
N ASN A 135 30.40 -33.32 -2.23
CA ASN A 135 29.64 -34.49 -1.78
C ASN A 135 28.67 -34.21 -0.62
N LYS A 136 28.84 -33.11 0.11
CA LYS A 136 27.92 -32.66 1.16
C LYS A 136 26.81 -31.75 0.64
N THR A 137 26.92 -31.23 -0.58
CA THR A 137 25.86 -30.41 -1.19
C THR A 137 24.63 -31.27 -1.44
N LYS A 138 23.54 -30.98 -0.72
CA LYS A 138 22.25 -31.65 -0.90
C LYS A 138 21.36 -30.93 -1.90
N LYS A 139 21.37 -29.60 -1.85
CA LYS A 139 20.50 -28.76 -2.67
C LYS A 139 21.22 -27.49 -3.06
N ILE A 140 21.04 -27.08 -4.31
CA ILE A 140 21.35 -25.74 -4.79
C ILE A 140 20.01 -25.09 -5.09
N VAL A 141 19.81 -23.88 -4.58
CA VAL A 141 18.53 -23.22 -4.63
C VAL A 141 18.63 -21.80 -5.18
N TYR A 142 17.59 -21.43 -5.91
CA TYR A 142 17.38 -20.10 -6.46
C TYR A 142 15.98 -19.64 -6.09
N MET A 143 15.82 -18.38 -5.70
CA MET A 143 14.52 -17.80 -5.39
C MET A 143 14.24 -16.71 -6.43
N PRO A 144 13.42 -17.01 -7.46
CA PRO A 144 13.01 -16.01 -8.44
C PRO A 144 12.42 -14.79 -7.75
N ILE A 145 12.74 -13.62 -8.30
CA ILE A 145 12.17 -12.36 -7.82
C ILE A 145 10.65 -12.48 -7.94
N ASP A 146 9.95 -12.02 -6.90
CA ASP A 146 8.50 -11.83 -6.91
C ASP A 146 7.60 -13.09 -6.90
N GLU A 147 8.15 -14.30 -6.87
CA GLU A 147 7.37 -15.54 -6.99
C GLU A 147 7.08 -16.27 -5.67
N ASN A 148 7.82 -15.97 -4.59
CA ASN A 148 7.71 -16.69 -3.31
C ASN A 148 7.87 -18.21 -3.45
N ILE A 149 8.73 -18.63 -4.37
CA ILE A 149 9.10 -20.03 -4.57
C ILE A 149 10.61 -20.17 -4.45
N ILE A 150 11.05 -21.36 -4.05
CA ILE A 150 12.44 -21.77 -4.10
C ILE A 150 12.55 -22.87 -5.17
N GLU A 151 13.30 -22.59 -6.22
CA GLU A 151 13.62 -23.53 -7.29
C GLU A 151 14.87 -24.32 -6.92
N ILE A 152 14.82 -25.64 -7.10
CA ILE A 152 15.98 -26.51 -6.90
C ILE A 152 16.74 -26.65 -8.23
N ILE A 153 17.97 -26.13 -8.24
CA ILE A 153 18.86 -26.15 -9.39
C ILE A 153 19.59 -27.51 -9.43
N PRO A 154 19.54 -28.25 -10.56
CA PRO A 154 20.29 -29.48 -10.74
C PRO A 154 21.81 -29.24 -10.67
N ALA A 155 22.54 -30.12 -9.99
CA ALA A 155 23.97 -29.91 -9.77
C ALA A 155 24.82 -30.19 -11.03
N ASN A 156 24.38 -31.13 -11.87
CA ASN A 156 25.14 -31.59 -13.05
C ASN A 156 24.28 -31.67 -14.32
N LEU A 157 24.92 -31.43 -15.48
CA LEU A 157 24.31 -31.57 -16.81
C LEU A 157 23.77 -32.97 -17.08
N SER A 158 24.33 -34.02 -16.46
CA SER A 158 23.84 -35.40 -16.59
C SER A 158 22.50 -35.62 -15.88
N GLU A 159 22.24 -34.87 -14.81
CA GLU A 159 20.97 -34.87 -14.09
C GLU A 159 19.91 -34.08 -14.87
N LEU A 160 20.32 -32.96 -15.48
CA LEU A 160 19.52 -32.18 -16.41
C LEU A 160 19.16 -33.00 -17.66
N SER A 161 20.14 -33.68 -18.27
CA SER A 161 19.92 -34.49 -19.46
C SER A 161 19.06 -35.71 -19.18
N LYS A 162 19.17 -36.35 -18.01
CA LYS A 162 18.23 -37.38 -17.57
C LYS A 162 16.79 -36.86 -17.47
N LYS A 163 16.58 -35.67 -16.91
CA LYS A 163 15.26 -35.03 -16.86
C LYS A 163 14.74 -34.70 -18.27
N MET A 164 15.60 -34.20 -19.16
CA MET A 164 15.24 -33.93 -20.57
C MET A 164 14.94 -35.21 -21.36
N LEU A 165 15.68 -36.30 -21.15
CA LEU A 165 15.45 -37.59 -21.80
C LEU A 165 14.13 -38.24 -21.34
N LEU A 166 13.73 -38.05 -20.09
CA LEU A 166 12.42 -38.50 -19.58
C LEU A 166 11.25 -37.74 -20.23
N CYS A 167 11.46 -36.47 -20.58
CA CYS A 167 10.49 -35.65 -21.32
C CYS A 167 10.24 -36.10 -22.75
N ASP A 168 11.28 -36.57 -23.45
CA ASP A 168 11.16 -36.99 -24.85
C ASP A 168 10.44 -38.35 -24.99
N ASN A 169 10.56 -39.23 -23.99
CA ASN A 169 9.97 -40.57 -24.03
C ASN A 169 8.47 -40.60 -23.68
N ASN A 170 7.92 -39.57 -23.04
CA ASN A 170 6.48 -39.50 -22.71
C ASN A 170 5.63 -38.83 -23.80
N ASN A 171 6.24 -38.34 -24.88
CA ASN A 171 5.55 -37.69 -26.01
C ASN A 171 5.62 -38.49 -27.32
N TYR A 172 6.18 -39.70 -27.31
CA TYR A 172 6.07 -40.62 -28.44
C TYR A 172 4.91 -41.58 -28.23
N ASP A 173 3.73 -41.16 -28.71
CA ASP A 173 2.70 -42.11 -29.09
C ASP A 173 3.24 -42.90 -30.29
N ASP A 174 3.69 -44.11 -30.01
CA ASP A 174 4.18 -45.11 -30.97
C ASP A 174 3.02 -45.60 -31.83
N ASN A 175 2.45 -44.75 -32.69
CA ASN A 175 1.52 -45.17 -33.73
C ASN A 175 1.53 -44.24 -34.94
N ASN A 176 1.89 -44.83 -36.08
CA ASN A 176 1.91 -44.30 -37.43
C ASN A 176 3.02 -43.29 -37.76
N TYR A 177 4.10 -43.76 -38.38
CA TYR A 177 4.46 -43.22 -39.70
C TYR A 177 5.24 -44.27 -40.53
N ASN A 178 4.55 -44.83 -41.52
CA ASN A 178 5.17 -45.54 -42.63
C ASN A 178 6.09 -44.58 -43.38
N ILE A 179 7.37 -44.92 -43.45
CA ILE A 179 8.37 -44.21 -44.24
C ILE A 179 8.15 -44.57 -45.71
N ASN A 180 7.44 -43.71 -46.43
CA ASN A 180 7.52 -43.69 -47.90
C ASN A 180 8.61 -42.70 -48.32
N ASN A 181 9.74 -43.27 -48.74
CA ASN A 181 10.84 -42.58 -49.39
C ASN A 181 10.41 -41.97 -50.72
N THR A 182 10.27 -40.63 -50.79
CA THR A 182 10.54 -39.87 -52.02
C THR A 182 10.92 -38.42 -51.71
N GLY A 183 12.21 -38.11 -51.88
CA GLY A 183 12.78 -36.91 -52.49
C GLY A 183 12.24 -35.51 -52.18
N LYS A 184 13.16 -34.68 -51.65
CA LYS A 184 13.27 -33.21 -51.78
C LYS A 184 12.12 -32.35 -51.20
N THR A 185 12.42 -31.63 -50.12
CA THR A 185 12.29 -30.16 -50.04
C THR A 185 13.02 -29.61 -48.83
N ASN A 186 13.83 -28.57 -49.03
CA ASN A 186 14.31 -27.67 -47.98
C ASN A 186 13.10 -26.96 -47.35
N GLN A 187 12.81 -27.25 -46.09
CA GLN A 187 11.97 -26.41 -45.25
C GLN A 187 12.71 -26.08 -43.96
N THR A 188 12.94 -24.79 -43.76
CA THR A 188 13.30 -24.17 -42.49
C THR A 188 12.31 -24.62 -41.42
N ARG A 189 12.76 -25.49 -40.51
CA ARG A 189 12.00 -25.83 -39.30
C ARG A 189 11.94 -24.59 -38.41
N SER A 190 10.75 -24.01 -38.27
CA SER A 190 10.42 -23.22 -37.10
C SER A 190 10.58 -24.11 -35.87
N ILE A 191 11.39 -23.67 -34.90
CA ILE A 191 11.47 -24.31 -33.59
C ILE A 191 10.13 -24.04 -32.91
N SER A 192 9.19 -24.98 -33.04
CA SER A 192 8.00 -25.01 -32.21
C SER A 192 8.44 -25.10 -30.75
N GLN A 193 7.90 -24.22 -29.90
CA GLN A 193 8.13 -24.22 -28.46
C GLN A 193 7.92 -25.64 -27.91
N PHE A 194 9.00 -26.27 -27.47
CA PHE A 194 8.97 -27.50 -26.69
C PHE A 194 8.40 -27.14 -25.31
N ASN A 195 7.09 -27.35 -25.13
CA ASN A 195 6.47 -27.35 -23.82
C ASN A 195 6.40 -28.82 -23.34
N CYS A 196 7.46 -29.31 -22.71
CA CYS A 196 7.36 -30.57 -21.95
C CYS A 196 6.68 -30.27 -20.61
N SER A 197 5.56 -30.93 -20.32
CA SER A 197 4.86 -30.84 -19.02
C SER A 197 5.58 -31.60 -17.89
N ASP A 198 6.54 -32.45 -18.24
CA ASP A 198 7.22 -33.38 -17.34
C ASP A 198 8.63 -32.92 -16.90
N CYS A 199 9.13 -31.80 -17.45
CA CYS A 199 10.38 -31.15 -16.99
C CYS A 199 10.10 -30.14 -15.87
N ASN A 200 9.09 -30.38 -15.03
CA ASN A 200 8.82 -29.50 -13.90
C ASN A 200 10.04 -29.48 -12.97
N GLU A 201 10.76 -28.36 -12.98
CA GLU A 201 11.74 -28.02 -11.96
C GLU A 201 11.07 -28.14 -10.59
N GLU A 202 11.76 -28.74 -9.62
CA GLU A 202 11.19 -28.92 -8.30
C GLU A 202 11.07 -27.54 -7.64
N LYS A 203 9.82 -27.08 -7.48
CA LYS A 203 9.47 -25.77 -6.93
C LYS A 203 8.90 -25.95 -5.52
N LEU A 204 9.53 -25.32 -4.54
CA LEU A 204 9.08 -25.29 -3.15
C LEU A 204 8.34 -23.97 -2.88
N ILE A 205 7.08 -24.05 -2.47
CA ILE A 205 6.26 -22.86 -2.20
C ILE A 205 6.59 -22.31 -0.81
N ILE A 206 6.96 -21.02 -0.74
CA ILE A 206 7.18 -20.32 0.53
C ILE A 206 5.82 -19.88 1.06
N LYS A 207 5.36 -20.50 2.15
CA LYS A 207 4.13 -20.11 2.86
C LYS A 207 4.33 -18.95 3.83
N ARG A 208 5.56 -18.73 4.31
CA ARG A 208 5.89 -17.61 5.22
C ARG A 208 5.51 -16.28 4.58
N ARG A 209 4.89 -15.42 5.35
CA ARG A 209 4.61 -14.02 5.04
C ARG A 209 5.22 -13.16 6.13
N LEU A 210 6.10 -12.23 5.74
CA LEU A 210 6.77 -11.32 6.66
C LEU A 210 5.79 -10.19 7.04
N SER A 211 5.68 -9.93 8.34
CA SER A 211 5.06 -8.72 8.87
C SER A 211 5.84 -7.47 8.46
N LEU A 212 5.21 -6.30 8.58
CA LEU A 212 5.89 -5.03 8.33
C LEU A 212 7.14 -4.87 9.20
N PHE A 213 7.05 -5.24 10.48
CA PHE A 213 8.17 -5.16 11.41
C PHE A 213 9.36 -6.05 10.97
N GLU A 214 9.09 -7.32 10.67
CA GLU A 214 10.13 -8.26 10.22
C GLU A 214 10.77 -7.80 8.90
N TYR A 215 9.97 -7.26 7.98
CA TYR A 215 10.44 -6.71 6.71
C TYR A 215 11.29 -5.46 6.92
N CYS A 216 10.88 -4.51 7.77
CA CYS A 216 11.67 -3.31 8.05
C CYS A 216 13.04 -3.66 8.67
N LYS A 217 13.09 -4.62 9.60
CA LYS A 217 14.34 -5.14 10.16
C LYS A 217 15.28 -5.71 9.11
N ALA A 218 14.73 -6.36 8.07
CA ALA A 218 15.51 -6.89 6.95
C ALA A 218 16.33 -5.83 6.22
N TYR A 219 15.95 -4.54 6.31
CA TYR A 219 16.64 -3.42 5.68
C TYR A 219 17.30 -2.47 6.67
N ASP A 220 17.46 -2.88 7.93
CA ASP A 220 18.00 -2.06 9.04
C ASP A 220 17.19 -0.76 9.24
N VAL A 221 15.86 -0.90 9.12
CA VAL A 221 14.88 0.19 9.32
C VAL A 221 14.00 -0.15 10.52
N ASP A 222 13.79 0.84 11.37
CA ASP A 222 12.89 0.80 12.51
C ASP A 222 11.61 1.59 12.23
N ILE A 223 10.49 1.11 12.77
CA ILE A 223 9.25 1.87 12.86
C ILE A 223 9.25 2.57 14.22
N THR A 224 9.55 3.87 14.26
CA THR A 224 9.81 4.59 15.52
C THR A 224 8.54 4.83 16.34
N ASN A 225 7.38 4.83 15.70
CA ASN A 225 6.07 4.98 16.34
C ASN A 225 5.29 3.65 16.48
N PHE A 226 6.00 2.50 16.50
CA PHE A 226 5.39 1.17 16.51
C PHE A 226 4.32 0.99 17.61
N ASP A 227 4.63 1.40 18.84
CA ASP A 227 3.74 1.25 20.02
C ASP A 227 2.41 2.03 19.87
N CYS A 228 2.39 3.06 19.02
CA CYS A 228 1.20 3.87 18.80
C CYS A 228 0.38 3.42 17.58
N LEU A 229 0.92 2.58 16.70
CA LEU A 229 0.29 2.25 15.42
C LEU A 229 -1.12 1.68 15.59
N ASP A 230 -1.35 0.79 16.56
CA ASP A 230 -2.66 0.18 16.76
C ASP A 230 -3.72 1.22 17.15
N SER A 231 -3.35 2.21 17.96
CA SER A 231 -4.24 3.32 18.30
C SER A 231 -4.60 4.17 17.08
N ILE A 232 -3.63 4.39 16.18
CA ILE A 232 -3.83 5.14 14.93
C ILE A 232 -4.75 4.35 13.98
N LYS A 233 -4.57 3.04 13.86
CA LYS A 233 -5.44 2.15 13.06
C LYS A 233 -6.87 2.14 13.59
N ILE A 234 -7.05 2.03 14.91
CA ILE A 234 -8.38 2.05 15.54
C ILE A 234 -9.07 3.40 15.27
N ARG A 235 -8.35 4.52 15.40
CA ARG A 235 -8.87 5.85 15.07
C ARG A 235 -9.29 5.92 13.61
N SER A 236 -8.41 5.55 12.68
CA SER A 236 -8.72 5.53 11.24
C SER A 236 -9.94 4.66 10.91
N LYS A 237 -10.13 3.53 11.60
CA LYS A 237 -11.29 2.67 11.39
C LYS A 237 -12.61 3.32 11.86
N LYS A 238 -12.60 4.10 12.94
CA LYS A 238 -13.80 4.84 13.38
C LYS A 238 -14.27 5.84 12.33
N ASP A 239 -13.33 6.43 11.60
CA ASP A 239 -13.59 7.48 10.63
C ASP A 239 -13.78 6.98 9.19
N GLU A 240 -13.69 5.66 8.98
CA GLU A 240 -13.78 5.01 7.66
C GLU A 240 -15.01 5.45 6.86
N ASN A 241 -16.20 5.42 7.48
CA ASN A 241 -17.44 5.81 6.82
C ASN A 241 -17.44 7.28 6.40
N PHE A 242 -16.85 8.15 7.22
CA PHE A 242 -16.78 9.57 6.91
C PHE A 242 -15.76 9.84 5.79
N ALA A 243 -14.57 9.25 5.88
CA ALA A 243 -13.55 9.35 4.84
C ALA A 243 -14.06 8.86 3.47
N LYS A 244 -14.78 7.72 3.47
CA LYS A 244 -15.44 7.18 2.26
C LYS A 244 -16.55 8.09 1.74
N TRP A 245 -17.34 8.68 2.64
CA TRP A 245 -18.35 9.66 2.26
C TRP A 245 -17.72 10.93 1.64
N ILE A 246 -16.61 11.43 2.19
CA ILE A 246 -15.86 12.55 1.58
C ILE A 246 -15.46 12.20 0.15
N ILE A 247 -14.80 11.05 -0.07
CA ILE A 247 -14.36 10.60 -1.40
C ILE A 247 -15.52 10.51 -2.40
N ASN A 248 -16.68 10.01 -1.95
CA ASN A 248 -17.85 9.88 -2.80
C ASN A 248 -18.43 11.23 -3.26
N ASN A 249 -18.22 12.29 -2.47
CA ASN A 249 -18.77 13.62 -2.71
C ASN A 249 -17.70 14.69 -3.03
N TYR A 250 -16.43 14.29 -3.15
CA TYR A 250 -15.31 15.20 -3.38
C TYR A 250 -15.26 15.70 -4.83
N PHE A 251 -15.48 14.80 -5.78
CA PHE A 251 -15.52 15.13 -7.21
C PHE A 251 -16.97 15.40 -7.63
N ASP A 252 -17.18 16.39 -8.50
CA ASP A 252 -18.48 16.58 -9.15
C ASP A 252 -18.76 15.50 -10.21
N ASP A 253 -19.94 15.53 -10.84
CA ASP A 253 -20.34 14.56 -11.87
C ASP A 253 -19.41 14.54 -13.10
N ASN A 254 -18.63 15.61 -13.33
CA ASN A 254 -17.65 15.72 -14.40
C ASN A 254 -16.22 15.41 -13.92
N PHE A 255 -16.07 14.89 -12.70
CA PHE A 255 -14.80 14.63 -12.04
C PHE A 255 -13.89 15.86 -11.87
N ALA A 256 -14.45 17.07 -11.94
CA ALA A 256 -13.73 18.29 -11.66
C ALA A 256 -13.68 18.54 -10.13
N ALA A 257 -12.53 19.00 -9.66
CA ALA A 257 -12.30 19.38 -8.27
C ALA A 257 -12.91 20.77 -7.99
N ASN A 258 -14.25 20.85 -7.93
CA ASN A 258 -14.98 22.06 -7.56
C ASN A 258 -16.31 21.77 -6.82
N SER A 259 -16.43 20.58 -6.22
CA SER A 259 -17.61 20.22 -5.45
C SER A 259 -17.76 21.10 -4.21
N ILE A 260 -18.97 21.12 -3.63
CA ILE A 260 -19.20 21.85 -2.38
C ILE A 260 -18.33 21.32 -1.22
N ILE A 261 -18.01 20.03 -1.23
CA ILE A 261 -17.18 19.36 -0.22
C ILE A 261 -15.70 19.71 -0.41
N GLU A 262 -15.21 19.76 -1.64
CA GLU A 262 -13.86 20.21 -1.94
C GLU A 262 -13.68 21.67 -1.50
N GLN A 263 -14.61 22.57 -1.85
CA GLN A 263 -14.56 23.98 -1.44
C GLN A 263 -14.54 24.12 0.09
N LEU A 264 -15.34 23.31 0.80
CA LEU A 264 -15.37 23.31 2.25
C LEU A 264 -14.05 22.83 2.86
N LEU A 265 -13.50 21.70 2.38
CA LEU A 265 -12.22 21.16 2.83
C LEU A 265 -11.06 22.11 2.53
N SER A 266 -11.08 22.79 1.39
CA SER A 266 -10.10 23.82 1.03
C SER A 266 -10.15 25.01 1.99
N ASN A 267 -11.34 25.46 2.40
CA ASN A 267 -11.48 26.50 3.43
C ASN A 267 -10.96 26.05 4.81
N PHE A 268 -11.30 24.81 5.22
CA PHE A 268 -10.74 24.23 6.45
C PHE A 268 -9.22 24.13 6.40
N PHE A 269 -8.65 23.70 5.28
CA PHE A 269 -7.20 23.60 5.12
C PHE A 269 -6.54 24.96 5.35
N ILE A 270 -7.02 26.02 4.69
CA ILE A 270 -6.49 27.38 4.86
C ILE A 270 -6.54 27.82 6.33
N LEU A 271 -7.66 27.55 7.01
CA LEU A 271 -7.87 27.97 8.39
C LEU A 271 -7.01 27.18 9.39
N LEU A 272 -6.80 25.89 9.13
CA LEU A 272 -6.19 24.95 10.08
C LEU A 272 -4.69 24.70 9.85
N ILE A 273 -4.14 25.00 8.67
CA ILE A 273 -2.75 24.67 8.32
C ILE A 273 -1.72 25.27 9.30
N GLN A 274 -2.00 26.45 9.86
CA GLN A 274 -1.17 27.08 10.89
C GLN A 274 -1.02 26.20 12.15
N TYR A 275 -2.08 25.47 12.54
CA TYR A 275 -2.05 24.54 13.68
C TYR A 275 -1.26 23.27 13.38
N ARG A 276 -1.12 22.93 12.09
CA ARG A 276 -0.29 21.81 11.61
C ARG A 276 1.18 22.17 11.39
N ASN A 277 1.51 23.43 11.08
CA ASN A 277 2.88 23.79 10.68
C ASN A 277 3.61 24.64 11.73
N GLU A 278 2.91 25.51 12.47
CA GLU A 278 3.56 26.47 13.34
C GLU A 278 3.74 25.95 14.77
N LYS A 279 4.97 26.07 15.29
CA LYS A 279 5.34 25.56 16.61
C LYS A 279 4.52 26.16 17.74
N GLU A 280 4.13 27.43 17.63
CA GLU A 280 3.30 28.11 18.63
C GLU A 280 1.87 27.56 18.66
N HIS A 281 1.24 27.43 17.50
CA HIS A 281 -0.12 26.90 17.37
C HIS A 281 -0.19 25.41 17.77
N LYS A 282 0.82 24.61 17.41
CA LYS A 282 0.97 23.24 17.93
C LYS A 282 1.02 23.18 19.45
N LYS A 283 1.77 24.08 20.08
CA LYS A 283 1.84 24.17 21.55
C LYS A 283 0.52 24.60 22.18
N LYS A 284 -0.27 25.45 21.52
CA LYS A 284 -1.61 25.83 22.00
C LYS A 284 -2.54 24.61 21.98
N LEU A 285 -2.50 23.83 20.90
CA LEU A 285 -3.30 22.61 20.73
C LEU A 285 -2.86 21.45 21.65
N SER A 286 -1.57 21.39 22.03
CA SER A 286 -1.10 20.37 22.98
C SER A 286 -1.39 20.72 24.44
N LYS A 287 -1.52 22.02 24.76
CA LYS A 287 -1.87 22.50 26.11
C LYS A 287 -3.35 22.45 26.39
N ASN A 288 -4.18 22.76 25.40
CA ASN A 288 -5.64 22.73 25.51
C ASN A 288 -6.15 21.49 24.80
N LYS A 289 -6.96 20.66 25.48
CA LYS A 289 -7.56 19.47 24.85
C LYS A 289 -8.36 19.83 23.59
N GLU A 290 -8.97 21.02 23.58
CA GLU A 290 -9.74 21.57 22.46
C GLU A 290 -9.58 23.09 22.38
N LEU A 291 -9.75 23.66 21.18
CA LEU A 291 -9.73 25.09 20.91
C LEU A 291 -10.97 25.50 20.11
N ALA A 292 -11.63 26.58 20.52
CA ALA A 292 -12.72 27.16 19.75
C ALA A 292 -12.19 27.91 18.53
N LEU A 293 -12.83 27.70 17.38
CA LEU A 293 -12.47 28.27 16.09
C LEU A 293 -13.73 28.79 15.40
N ASN A 294 -13.71 30.06 15.01
CA ASN A 294 -14.82 30.67 14.29
C ASN A 294 -14.72 30.35 12.80
N LEU A 295 -15.85 29.98 12.22
CA LEU A 295 -16.04 29.75 10.79
C LEU A 295 -16.72 30.98 10.18
N ASP A 296 -16.19 31.43 9.05
CA ASP A 296 -16.84 32.39 8.15
C ASP A 296 -16.44 32.02 6.72
N PHE A 297 -17.15 31.05 6.14
CA PHE A 297 -16.88 30.53 4.80
C PHE A 297 -17.96 31.00 3.83
N THR A 298 -17.56 31.29 2.60
CA THR A 298 -18.49 31.52 1.48
C THR A 298 -18.19 30.49 0.40
N LEU A 299 -19.17 29.64 0.12
CA LEU A 299 -19.09 28.58 -0.89
C LEU A 299 -19.93 28.95 -2.10
N THR A 300 -19.46 28.59 -3.29
CA THR A 300 -20.17 28.86 -4.55
C THR A 300 -20.94 27.61 -5.00
N THR A 301 -22.19 27.78 -5.44
CA THR A 301 -23.02 26.66 -5.90
C THR A 301 -23.11 26.57 -7.42
N SER A 302 -22.25 27.24 -8.18
CA SER A 302 -22.41 27.38 -9.63
C SER A 302 -22.68 26.05 -10.34
N ALA A 303 -23.76 26.00 -11.11
CA ALA A 303 -23.95 25.00 -12.15
C ALA A 303 -23.22 25.52 -13.39
N LYS A 304 -22.24 24.78 -13.93
CA LYS A 304 -21.92 24.96 -15.34
C LYS A 304 -23.18 24.60 -16.13
N SER A 305 -23.68 25.57 -16.88
CA SER A 305 -24.88 25.44 -17.68
C SER A 305 -24.69 24.40 -18.78
N ASP A 306 -25.10 23.16 -18.53
CA ASP A 306 -25.53 22.28 -19.61
C ASP A 306 -27.03 22.03 -19.46
N LYS A 307 -27.80 22.70 -20.33
CA LYS A 307 -29.21 22.38 -20.56
C LYS A 307 -29.31 20.97 -21.15
N LYS A 308 -29.24 19.94 -20.32
CA LYS A 308 -29.78 18.61 -20.63
C LYS A 308 -30.51 18.06 -19.42
N THR A 309 -31.82 18.10 -19.52
CA THR A 309 -32.77 17.51 -18.58
C THR A 309 -32.51 16.01 -18.48
N VAL A 310 -31.77 15.55 -17.47
CA VAL A 310 -31.66 14.14 -17.14
C VAL A 310 -32.74 13.81 -16.11
N LYS A 311 -33.77 13.07 -16.55
CA LYS A 311 -34.77 12.47 -15.66
C LYS A 311 -34.06 11.39 -14.80
N LEU A 312 -33.67 11.73 -13.58
CA LEU A 312 -33.30 10.73 -12.57
C LEU A 312 -34.56 9.95 -12.13
N LYS A 313 -34.48 8.62 -12.18
CA LYS A 313 -35.56 7.70 -11.82
C LYS A 313 -35.82 7.79 -10.30
N LYS A 314 -37.07 8.03 -9.93
CA LYS A 314 -37.61 8.18 -8.56
C LYS A 314 -37.37 6.98 -7.61
N GLU A 315 -36.83 5.88 -8.10
CA GLU A 315 -36.73 4.61 -7.37
C GLU A 315 -35.55 4.58 -6.38
N ALA A 316 -34.41 5.23 -6.69
CA ALA A 316 -33.21 5.19 -5.84
C ALA A 316 -33.29 6.06 -4.57
N VAL A 317 -34.08 7.14 -4.59
CA VAL A 317 -34.27 8.01 -3.41
C VAL A 317 -35.17 7.34 -2.36
N LYS A 318 -36.06 6.43 -2.79
CA LYS A 318 -37.03 5.78 -1.91
C LYS A 318 -36.39 4.68 -1.07
N GLU A 319 -35.46 3.90 -1.64
CA GLU A 319 -34.72 2.87 -0.89
C GLU A 319 -33.85 3.47 0.22
N VAL A 320 -33.19 4.62 -0.04
CA VAL A 320 -32.33 5.29 0.95
C VAL A 320 -33.13 5.85 2.14
N ILE A 321 -34.32 6.39 1.88
CA ILE A 321 -35.20 6.93 2.94
C ILE A 321 -35.75 5.80 3.82
N GLU A 322 -36.14 4.68 3.21
CA GLU A 322 -36.68 3.51 3.94
C GLU A 322 -35.59 2.82 4.79
N GLU A 323 -34.34 2.79 4.32
CA GLU A 323 -33.21 2.20 5.07
C GLU A 323 -32.79 3.05 6.29
N VAL A 324 -32.84 4.39 6.16
CA VAL A 324 -32.57 5.33 7.25
C VAL A 324 -33.67 5.29 8.31
N ALA A 325 -34.94 5.20 7.89
CA ALA A 325 -36.08 5.10 8.80
C ALA A 325 -36.07 3.79 9.62
N MET A 326 -35.67 2.66 9.01
CA MET A 326 -35.57 1.39 9.72
C MET A 326 -34.44 1.33 10.76
N LYS A 327 -33.33 2.06 10.54
CA LYS A 327 -32.24 2.15 11.53
C LYS A 327 -32.62 2.99 12.73
N ALA A 328 -33.27 4.14 12.50
CA ALA A 328 -33.75 5.02 13.58
C ALA A 328 -34.76 4.30 14.50
N ALA A 329 -35.67 3.51 13.92
CA ALA A 329 -36.66 2.76 14.70
C ALA A 329 -36.04 1.65 15.58
N LYS A 330 -34.95 1.01 15.15
CA LYS A 330 -34.23 -0.02 15.93
C LYS A 330 -33.43 0.56 17.09
N GLU A 331 -32.87 1.77 16.95
CA GLU A 331 -32.13 2.44 18.01
C GLU A 331 -33.07 2.95 19.13
N GLU A 332 -34.28 3.35 18.78
CA GLU A 332 -35.31 3.79 19.74
C GLU A 332 -35.89 2.63 20.57
N GLU A 333 -35.89 1.41 20.04
CA GLU A 333 -36.35 0.21 20.75
C GLU A 333 -35.25 -0.36 21.68
N LEU A 334 -33.97 -0.12 21.35
CA LEU A 334 -32.82 -0.48 22.18
C LEU A 334 -32.66 0.47 23.37
N SER A 335 -32.88 1.77 23.17
CA SER A 335 -32.79 2.79 24.23
C SER A 335 -33.85 2.61 25.32
N LYS A 336 -35.08 2.21 24.95
CA LYS A 336 -36.17 1.91 25.89
C LYS A 336 -35.92 0.67 26.78
N LYS A 337 -34.97 -0.21 26.42
CA LYS A 337 -34.58 -1.37 27.25
C LYS A 337 -33.50 -1.06 28.28
N VAL A 338 -32.74 0.02 28.12
CA VAL A 338 -31.60 0.35 29.01
C VAL A 338 -32.02 1.18 30.23
N GLU A 339 -33.16 1.88 30.19
CA GLU A 339 -33.64 2.69 31.32
C GLU A 339 -34.18 1.91 32.53
N LYS A 340 -34.22 0.57 32.48
CA LYS A 340 -34.71 -0.26 33.62
C LYS A 340 -33.65 -0.76 34.60
N SER A 341 -32.40 -0.34 34.54
CA SER A 341 -31.41 -0.72 35.57
C SER A 341 -30.35 0.35 35.87
N GLY A 342 -30.72 1.33 36.69
CA GLY A 342 -29.96 1.70 37.90
C GLY A 342 -28.66 2.51 37.80
N LYS A 343 -28.77 3.72 38.39
CA LYS A 343 -27.82 4.46 39.25
C LYS A 343 -26.61 5.23 38.65
N ASN A 344 -26.83 6.55 38.61
CA ASN A 344 -25.96 7.70 38.92
C ASN A 344 -24.45 7.47 39.19
N THR A 345 -23.64 8.21 38.43
CA THR A 345 -22.51 9.02 38.97
C THR A 345 -22.43 10.34 38.20
N GLY A 346 -22.38 11.45 38.94
CA GLY A 346 -22.64 12.79 38.43
C GLY A 346 -21.51 13.42 37.61
N ILE A 347 -21.94 14.13 36.58
CA ILE A 347 -21.31 15.33 36.03
C ILE A 347 -22.46 16.31 35.79
N SER A 348 -22.32 17.54 36.26
CA SER A 348 -23.32 18.61 36.14
C SER A 348 -23.63 18.89 34.67
N MET A 349 -24.79 18.43 34.22
CA MET A 349 -25.46 18.88 33.01
C MET A 349 -26.21 20.16 33.33
N GLU A 350 -25.68 21.30 32.90
CA GLU A 350 -26.52 22.46 32.63
C GLU A 350 -26.32 22.84 31.16
N ASN A 351 -27.45 23.01 30.48
CA ASN A 351 -27.66 23.40 29.09
C ASN A 351 -27.55 22.27 28.05
N LYS A 352 -28.55 21.38 28.08
CA LYS A 352 -28.87 20.46 26.97
C LYS A 352 -30.32 20.58 26.47
N GLU A 353 -31.01 21.66 26.80
CA GLU A 353 -32.39 21.91 26.34
C GLU A 353 -32.48 23.29 25.67
N SER A 354 -32.57 23.27 24.34
CA SER A 354 -33.23 24.26 23.44
C SER A 354 -32.47 24.34 22.10
N PHE A 355 -32.57 23.34 21.23
CA PHE A 355 -31.92 23.46 19.90
C PHE A 355 -32.67 22.71 18.78
N GLU A 356 -34.00 22.74 18.79
CA GLU A 356 -34.81 22.17 17.70
C GLU A 356 -35.73 23.14 16.94
N GLU A 357 -35.92 24.40 17.33
CA GLU A 357 -36.87 25.25 16.59
C GLU A 357 -36.33 26.65 16.31
N SER A 358 -35.87 26.84 15.07
CA SER A 358 -36.09 28.06 14.28
C SER A 358 -35.57 27.86 12.86
N PHE A 359 -36.32 27.10 12.06
CA PHE A 359 -36.19 27.04 10.59
C PHE A 359 -37.55 27.45 10.03
N GLU A 360 -37.73 28.72 9.69
CA GLU A 360 -38.87 29.18 8.90
C GLU A 360 -38.40 29.57 7.49
N GLU A 361 -38.99 28.90 6.51
CA GLU A 361 -38.75 29.02 5.09
C GLU A 361 -39.52 30.20 4.48
N SER A 362 -38.92 30.81 3.47
CA SER A 362 -39.64 31.16 2.25
C SER A 362 -38.66 31.19 1.07
N PHE A 363 -39.20 31.04 -0.14
CA PHE A 363 -38.62 31.31 -1.47
C PHE A 363 -38.23 30.11 -2.35
N GLU A 364 -38.56 30.29 -3.64
CA GLU A 364 -38.61 29.31 -4.73
C GLU A 364 -37.35 28.41 -4.86
N GLU A 365 -37.62 27.11 -4.91
CA GLU A 365 -36.67 26.00 -4.79
C GLU A 365 -35.73 25.88 -5.99
N ASN A 366 -34.42 26.09 -5.76
CA ASN A 366 -33.40 25.52 -6.63
C ASN A 366 -32.91 24.21 -6.00
N LYS A 367 -33.46 23.08 -6.50
CA LYS A 367 -33.20 21.72 -6.00
C LYS A 367 -31.71 21.37 -5.84
N ASP A 368 -30.83 21.93 -6.66
CA ASP A 368 -29.37 21.71 -6.56
C ASP A 368 -28.76 22.40 -5.33
N THR A 369 -29.24 23.60 -4.97
CA THR A 369 -28.81 24.31 -3.76
C THR A 369 -29.22 23.56 -2.50
N GLU A 370 -30.41 22.97 -2.49
CA GLU A 370 -30.93 22.19 -1.37
C GLU A 370 -30.09 20.93 -1.12
N ILE A 371 -29.77 20.18 -2.17
CA ILE A 371 -28.86 19.01 -2.11
C ILE A 371 -27.50 19.42 -1.53
N LYS A 372 -26.95 20.57 -1.96
CA LYS A 372 -25.68 21.10 -1.42
C LYS A 372 -25.79 21.44 0.06
N ILE A 373 -26.90 22.02 0.51
CA ILE A 373 -27.14 22.28 1.94
C ILE A 373 -27.24 20.99 2.73
N GLU A 374 -27.92 19.95 2.23
CA GLU A 374 -27.98 18.63 2.88
C GLU A 374 -26.59 17.99 3.01
N LEU A 375 -25.75 18.09 1.97
CA LEU A 375 -24.36 17.62 2.03
C LEU A 375 -23.56 18.34 3.12
N LEU A 376 -23.73 19.66 3.25
CA LEU A 376 -23.09 20.44 4.31
C LEU A 376 -23.61 20.06 5.70
N LYS A 377 -24.93 19.95 5.88
CA LYS A 377 -25.54 19.47 7.13
C LYS A 377 -24.96 18.11 7.53
N LYS A 378 -24.85 17.20 6.56
CA LYS A 378 -24.24 15.88 6.79
C LYS A 378 -22.77 15.99 7.18
N PHE A 379 -21.97 16.80 6.48
CA PHE A 379 -20.56 17.04 6.82
C PHE A 379 -20.38 17.50 8.28
N PHE A 380 -21.24 18.40 8.75
CA PHE A 380 -21.22 18.90 10.11
C PHE A 380 -21.84 17.93 11.14
N SER A 381 -22.60 16.92 10.72
CA SER A 381 -23.15 15.90 11.63
C SER A 381 -22.16 14.81 12.05
N PHE A 382 -20.99 14.73 11.41
CA PHE A 382 -20.02 13.67 11.71
C PHE A 382 -19.35 13.89 13.07
N GLU A 383 -19.30 12.83 13.89
CA GLU A 383 -18.81 12.84 15.27
C GLU A 383 -17.39 13.43 15.45
N LYS A 384 -16.56 13.42 14.39
CA LYS A 384 -15.21 13.98 14.42
C LYS A 384 -15.19 15.52 14.54
N MET A 385 -16.34 16.18 14.34
CA MET A 385 -16.51 17.62 14.51
C MET A 385 -17.28 17.94 15.78
N ASN A 386 -16.58 18.48 16.76
CA ASN A 386 -17.22 19.03 17.96
C ASN A 386 -17.76 20.42 17.65
N ILE A 387 -19.02 20.49 17.22
CA ILE A 387 -19.65 21.75 16.82
C ILE A 387 -20.28 22.46 18.01
N CYS A 388 -19.92 23.73 18.23
CA CYS A 388 -20.61 24.58 19.20
C CYS A 388 -21.86 25.22 18.59
N LYS A 389 -21.71 25.82 17.41
CA LYS A 389 -22.79 26.46 16.65
C LYS A 389 -22.40 26.59 15.19
N VAL A 390 -23.23 26.17 14.24
CA VAL A 390 -23.01 26.43 12.80
C VAL A 390 -24.32 26.82 12.15
N ASP A 391 -24.35 28.01 11.56
CA ASP A 391 -25.46 28.55 10.78
C ASP A 391 -25.08 28.49 9.30
N ILE A 392 -25.94 27.86 8.48
CA ILE A 392 -25.78 27.77 7.03
C ILE A 392 -26.84 28.65 6.38
N GLN A 393 -26.42 29.70 5.70
CA GLN A 393 -27.29 30.72 5.12
C GLN A 393 -27.09 30.82 3.62
N ARG A 394 -28.19 30.85 2.86
CA ARG A 394 -28.13 31.17 1.43
C ARG A 394 -27.89 32.67 1.27
N VAL A 395 -26.89 33.03 0.48
CA VAL A 395 -26.62 34.42 0.09
C VAL A 395 -26.91 34.56 -1.39
N ILE A 396 -27.92 35.38 -1.70
CA ILE A 396 -28.23 35.78 -3.07
C ILE A 396 -27.36 37.01 -3.36
N SER A 397 -26.49 36.92 -4.36
CA SER A 397 -25.77 38.09 -4.87
C SER A 397 -26.73 38.89 -5.75
N ASP A 398 -26.85 40.20 -5.51
CA ASP A 398 -27.67 41.15 -6.28
C ASP A 398 -27.22 41.35 -7.76
N ASP A 399 -26.19 40.64 -8.21
CA ASP A 399 -25.71 40.70 -9.58
C ASP A 399 -26.63 39.92 -10.53
N SER A 400 -27.58 40.65 -11.12
CA SER A 400 -28.55 40.23 -12.15
C SER A 400 -28.01 39.54 -13.42
N ILE A 401 -26.71 39.22 -13.48
CA ILE A 401 -26.01 38.70 -14.67
C ILE A 401 -25.41 37.31 -14.46
N SER A 402 -25.20 36.86 -13.21
CA SER A 402 -24.72 35.50 -12.92
C SER A 402 -25.68 34.77 -11.99
N ASN A 403 -26.31 33.69 -12.47
CA ASN A 403 -27.13 32.76 -11.68
C ASN A 403 -26.29 31.95 -10.66
N THR A 404 -25.36 32.57 -9.95
CA THR A 404 -24.54 31.95 -8.92
C THR A 404 -25.14 32.24 -7.56
N SER A 405 -25.74 31.23 -6.93
CA SER A 405 -26.04 31.30 -5.51
C SER A 405 -24.78 30.97 -4.70
N ASN A 406 -24.61 31.69 -3.59
CA ASN A 406 -23.58 31.42 -2.61
C ASN A 406 -24.22 30.84 -1.34
N ILE A 407 -23.45 30.02 -0.62
CA ILE A 407 -23.80 29.52 0.70
C ILE A 407 -22.78 30.07 1.67
N LYS A 408 -23.24 30.82 2.67
CA LYS A 408 -22.43 31.31 3.77
C LYS A 408 -22.55 30.35 4.95
N ILE A 409 -21.41 30.02 5.54
CA ILE A 409 -21.32 29.18 6.74
C ILE A 409 -20.67 30.03 7.83
N VAL A 410 -21.41 30.32 8.89
CA VAL A 410 -20.92 31.09 10.04
C VAL A 410 -21.09 30.26 11.29
N GLY A 411 -20.06 30.17 12.13
CA GLY A 411 -20.18 29.35 13.33
C GLY A 411 -18.94 29.32 14.20
N THR A 412 -18.96 28.42 15.18
CA THR A 412 -17.84 28.08 16.04
C THR A 412 -17.78 26.57 16.19
N ILE A 413 -16.59 26.01 15.99
CA ILE A 413 -16.28 24.60 16.22
C ILE A 413 -15.16 24.46 17.24
N LEU A 414 -15.06 23.31 17.89
CA LEU A 414 -13.94 22.90 18.72
C LEU A 414 -13.02 22.01 17.87
N ILE A 415 -11.75 22.40 17.83
CA ILE A 415 -10.70 21.65 17.14
C ILE A 415 -9.73 21.06 18.15
N ASN A 416 -9.30 19.83 17.88
CA ASN A 416 -8.16 19.19 18.52
C ASN A 416 -7.16 18.73 17.45
N LYS A 417 -6.08 18.07 17.87
CA LYS A 417 -5.04 17.58 16.95
C LYS A 417 -5.60 16.63 15.88
N ASP A 418 -6.44 15.68 16.28
CA ASP A 418 -7.01 14.69 15.36
C ASP A 418 -7.93 15.33 14.32
N THR A 419 -8.75 16.31 14.73
CA THR A 419 -9.60 17.09 13.83
C THR A 419 -8.77 17.90 12.83
N VAL A 420 -7.69 18.55 13.29
CA VAL A 420 -6.77 19.32 12.44
C VAL A 420 -6.08 18.41 11.43
N ASP A 421 -5.48 17.31 11.89
CA ASP A 421 -4.74 16.38 11.02
C ASP A 421 -5.69 15.77 9.97
N PHE A 422 -6.90 15.38 10.37
CA PHE A 422 -7.89 14.83 9.45
C PHE A 422 -8.37 15.84 8.40
N LEU A 423 -8.85 17.02 8.82
CA LEU A 423 -9.42 18.01 7.89
C LEU A 423 -8.38 18.67 6.98
N THR A 424 -7.10 18.62 7.36
CA THR A 424 -6.00 19.14 6.52
C THR A 424 -5.38 18.08 5.60
N GLY A 425 -5.98 16.90 5.48
CA GLY A 425 -5.61 15.90 4.48
C GLY A 425 -5.64 14.44 4.95
N GLY A 426 -5.61 14.21 6.26
CA GLY A 426 -5.61 12.86 6.84
C GLY A 426 -6.84 12.01 6.44
N TRP A 427 -7.94 12.63 6.03
CA TRP A 427 -9.10 11.90 5.48
C TRP A 427 -8.77 11.04 4.25
N LEU A 428 -7.82 11.46 3.41
CA LEU A 428 -7.40 10.67 2.25
C LEU A 428 -6.49 9.51 2.68
N GLU A 429 -5.60 9.75 3.64
CA GLU A 429 -4.71 8.74 4.22
C GLU A 429 -5.54 7.63 4.90
N GLU A 430 -6.51 8.02 5.72
CA GLU A 430 -7.44 7.11 6.41
C GLU A 430 -8.33 6.34 5.42
N PHE A 431 -8.81 6.97 4.34
CA PHE A 431 -9.53 6.27 3.27
C PHE A 431 -8.65 5.19 2.62
N CYS A 432 -7.45 5.57 2.18
CA CYS A 432 -6.50 4.66 1.54
C CYS A 432 -6.16 3.48 2.46
N PHE A 433 -5.85 3.75 3.73
CA PHE A 433 -5.55 2.72 4.71
C PHE A 433 -6.71 1.76 4.89
N ASN A 434 -7.95 2.25 5.08
CA ASN A 434 -9.09 1.36 5.31
C ASN A 434 -9.42 0.49 4.08
N GLU A 435 -9.35 1.04 2.87
CA GLU A 435 -9.54 0.27 1.63
C GLU A 435 -8.49 -0.83 1.49
N ILE A 436 -7.21 -0.53 1.79
CA ILE A 436 -6.13 -1.53 1.78
C ILE A 436 -6.26 -2.54 2.92
N ASN A 437 -6.51 -2.09 4.15
CA ASN A 437 -6.60 -2.95 5.31
C ASN A 437 -7.74 -3.98 5.16
N SER A 438 -8.82 -3.64 4.43
CA SER A 438 -9.88 -4.59 4.08
C SER A 438 -9.41 -5.76 3.19
N LEU A 439 -8.27 -5.64 2.50
CA LEU A 439 -7.66 -6.72 1.72
C LEU A 439 -7.02 -7.79 2.61
N LYS A 440 -6.78 -7.48 3.89
CA LYS A 440 -6.20 -8.42 4.86
C LYS A 440 -7.17 -9.56 5.13
N ASP A 441 -8.46 -9.25 5.23
CA ASP A 441 -9.55 -10.23 5.42
C ASP A 441 -9.70 -11.16 4.20
N GLU A 442 -9.30 -10.71 3.00
CA GLU A 442 -9.27 -11.52 1.78
C GLU A 442 -7.98 -12.34 1.61
N GLY A 443 -7.01 -12.21 2.54
CA GLY A 443 -5.70 -12.87 2.46
C GLY A 443 -4.83 -12.36 1.31
N ILE A 444 -5.15 -11.18 0.75
CA ILE A 444 -4.40 -10.58 -0.37
C ILE A 444 -3.17 -9.82 0.16
N ILE A 445 -3.31 -9.15 1.30
CA ILE A 445 -2.19 -8.50 2.00
C ILE A 445 -1.92 -9.20 3.33
N ASP A 446 -0.68 -9.09 3.81
CA ASP A 446 -0.20 -9.76 5.01
C ASP A 446 -0.29 -8.82 6.23
N ASP A 447 0.13 -7.57 6.07
CA ASP A 447 0.13 -6.57 7.14
C ASP A 447 0.04 -5.14 6.58
N ALA A 448 -0.46 -4.19 7.39
CA ALA A 448 -0.64 -2.79 7.00
C ALA A 448 -0.49 -1.84 8.19
N ALA A 449 0.01 -0.63 7.92
CA ALA A 449 0.09 0.47 8.87
C ALA A 449 -0.21 1.80 8.17
N ILE A 450 -0.73 2.74 8.95
CA ILE A 450 -1.02 4.12 8.57
C ILE A 450 -0.10 5.05 9.39
N ASN A 451 0.43 6.08 8.73
CA ASN A 451 1.31 7.11 9.31
C ASN A 451 2.52 6.49 10.03
N ALA A 452 3.13 5.49 9.40
CA ALA A 452 4.30 4.80 9.94
C ALA A 452 5.54 5.70 9.81
N SER A 453 6.23 5.96 10.92
CA SER A 453 7.49 6.72 10.93
C SER A 453 8.67 5.77 10.81
N LEU A 454 9.39 5.84 9.70
CA LEU A 454 10.55 4.98 9.42
C LEU A 454 11.87 5.70 9.65
N SER A 455 12.78 5.05 10.37
CA SER A 455 14.12 5.56 10.65
C SER A 455 15.20 4.50 10.45
N LYS A 456 16.35 4.91 9.91
CA LYS A 456 17.59 4.11 9.99
C LYS A 456 18.35 4.56 11.23
N LYS A 457 19.20 3.70 11.79
CA LYS A 457 20.12 4.11 12.88
C LYS A 457 20.88 5.38 12.46
N ASN A 458 20.63 6.50 13.17
CA ASN A 458 21.17 7.85 12.92
C ASN A 458 20.64 8.58 11.67
N GLY A 459 19.50 8.15 11.11
CA GLY A 459 18.83 8.83 9.99
C GLY A 459 17.75 9.82 10.45
N THR A 460 17.18 10.54 9.48
CA THR A 460 15.94 11.28 9.70
C THR A 460 14.74 10.35 9.67
N ASP A 461 13.73 10.65 10.49
CA ASP A 461 12.45 9.95 10.44
C ASP A 461 11.66 10.43 9.21
N ASN A 462 11.16 9.49 8.42
CA ASN A 462 10.21 9.77 7.35
C ASN A 462 8.86 9.14 7.68
N GLU A 463 7.81 9.93 7.65
CA GLU A 463 6.43 9.44 7.76
C GLU A 463 5.96 8.91 6.40
N ILE A 464 5.32 7.75 6.44
CA ILE A 464 4.67 7.10 5.30
C ILE A 464 3.19 7.02 5.60
N ASP A 465 2.39 7.58 4.70
CA ASP A 465 0.95 7.69 4.89
C ASP A 465 0.30 6.31 5.00
N VAL A 466 0.57 5.39 4.06
CA VAL A 466 0.20 3.98 4.20
C VAL A 466 1.35 3.07 3.76
N ILE A 467 1.65 2.05 4.55
CA ILE A 467 2.63 1.01 4.21
C ILE A 467 2.01 -0.36 4.46
N PHE A 468 2.25 -1.32 3.57
CA PHE A 468 1.70 -2.67 3.70
C PHE A 468 2.59 -3.72 3.04
N THR A 469 2.45 -4.97 3.45
CA THR A 469 3.12 -6.12 2.84
C THR A 469 2.14 -7.03 2.14
N SER A 470 2.56 -7.62 1.01
CA SER A 470 1.84 -8.69 0.32
C SER A 470 2.83 -9.62 -0.34
N LYS A 471 2.71 -10.93 -0.10
CA LYS A 471 3.57 -11.98 -0.68
C LYS A 471 5.06 -11.62 -0.52
N ASN A 472 5.48 -11.26 0.69
CA ASN A 472 6.85 -10.86 1.02
C ASN A 472 7.42 -9.72 0.16
N LYS A 473 6.56 -8.81 -0.30
CA LYS A 473 6.94 -7.52 -0.86
C LYS A 473 6.37 -6.40 -0.02
N ILE A 474 7.02 -5.24 -0.08
CA ILE A 474 6.56 -4.04 0.60
C ILE A 474 5.99 -3.04 -0.39
N TYR A 475 4.87 -2.45 -0.01
CA TYR A 475 4.13 -1.48 -0.78
C TYR A 475 3.88 -0.25 0.06
N MET A 476 3.79 0.89 -0.60
CA MET A 476 3.50 2.16 0.05
C MET A 476 2.47 2.96 -0.73
N ILE A 477 1.68 3.76 -0.04
CA ILE A 477 0.82 4.77 -0.63
C ILE A 477 1.24 6.13 -0.06
N GLU A 478 1.52 7.05 -0.97
CA GLU A 478 1.70 8.46 -0.69
C GLU A 478 0.43 9.20 -1.13
N CYS A 479 -0.14 9.99 -0.23
CA CYS A 479 -1.40 10.69 -0.41
C CYS A 479 -1.16 12.18 -0.63
N LYS A 480 -1.89 12.76 -1.59
CA LYS A 480 -1.93 14.21 -1.78
C LYS A 480 -3.36 14.70 -1.90
N SER A 481 -3.88 15.24 -0.81
CA SER A 481 -5.20 15.86 -0.78
C SER A 481 -5.13 17.34 -1.17
N LEU A 482 -6.19 17.82 -1.82
CA LEU A 482 -6.42 19.22 -2.18
C LEU A 482 -5.41 19.79 -3.18
N GLN A 483 -5.87 20.77 -3.97
CA GLN A 483 -5.04 21.39 -4.98
C GLN A 483 -4.32 22.61 -4.41
N GLN A 484 -2.99 22.55 -4.33
CA GLN A 484 -2.18 23.68 -3.89
C GLN A 484 -1.42 24.27 -5.07
N LYS A 485 -1.59 25.57 -5.33
CA LYS A 485 -0.94 26.28 -6.46
C LYS A 485 0.59 26.31 -6.40
N HIS A 486 1.18 25.97 -5.26
CA HIS A 486 2.62 26.02 -5.00
C HIS A 486 3.30 24.66 -4.85
N ASP A 487 2.55 23.56 -4.89
CA ASP A 487 3.16 22.23 -4.79
C ASP A 487 3.78 21.83 -6.13
N ALA A 488 5.10 21.89 -6.22
CA ALA A 488 5.80 21.37 -7.39
C ALA A 488 5.67 19.85 -7.43
N ASN A 489 5.24 19.30 -8.58
CA ASN A 489 5.19 17.84 -8.81
C ASN A 489 6.53 17.13 -8.49
N SER A 490 7.66 17.85 -8.48
CA SER A 490 8.97 17.32 -8.09
C SER A 490 9.08 16.91 -6.62
N GLU A 491 8.37 17.58 -5.70
CA GLU A 491 8.50 17.32 -4.26
C GLU A 491 7.91 15.98 -3.85
N ILE A 492 6.78 15.58 -4.46
CA ILE A 492 6.12 14.31 -4.12
C ILE A 492 6.96 13.11 -4.55
N PHE A 493 7.56 13.19 -5.74
CA PHE A 493 8.44 12.14 -6.26
C PHE A 493 9.77 12.09 -5.52
N TYR A 494 10.26 13.22 -4.98
CA TYR A 494 11.41 13.24 -4.09
C TYR A 494 11.12 12.52 -2.77
N LYS A 495 9.94 12.74 -2.16
CA LYS A 495 9.53 12.03 -0.94
C LYS A 495 9.46 10.52 -1.19
N ILE A 496 8.77 10.08 -2.26
CA ILE A 496 8.70 8.66 -2.66
C ILE A 496 10.10 8.07 -2.83
N TYR A 497 10.98 8.74 -3.58
CA TYR A 497 12.36 8.30 -3.79
C TYR A 497 13.12 8.12 -2.46
N SER A 498 13.04 9.12 -1.58
CA SER A 498 13.77 9.11 -0.31
C SER A 498 13.35 7.97 0.61
N ILE A 499 12.08 7.56 0.54
CA ILE A 499 11.55 6.48 1.38
C ILE A 499 11.88 5.12 0.77
N GLN A 500 11.70 4.94 -0.55
CA GLN A 500 12.08 3.70 -1.24
C GLN A 500 13.55 3.34 -1.02
N ASP A 501 14.44 4.33 -1.00
CA ASP A 501 15.86 4.13 -0.72
C ASP A 501 16.10 3.54 0.70
N LYS A 502 15.22 3.84 1.66
CA LYS A 502 15.31 3.32 3.02
C LYS A 502 14.89 1.84 3.11
N VAL A 503 13.77 1.46 2.47
CA VAL A 503 13.13 0.13 2.61
C VAL A 503 13.44 -0.87 1.49
N GLY A 504 14.50 -0.61 0.72
CA GLY A 504 14.93 -1.52 -0.34
C GLY A 504 14.27 -1.22 -1.69
N ARG A 505 14.75 -0.15 -2.33
CA ARG A 505 14.21 0.45 -3.56
C ARG A 505 13.80 -0.55 -4.65
N LEU A 506 14.60 -1.57 -4.91
CA LEU A 506 14.30 -2.56 -5.97
C LEU A 506 13.11 -3.47 -5.63
N ALA A 507 12.79 -3.65 -4.34
CA ALA A 507 11.71 -4.52 -3.88
C ALA A 507 10.44 -3.74 -3.50
N THR A 508 10.49 -2.41 -3.49
CA THR A 508 9.37 -1.55 -3.08
C THR A 508 8.61 -1.07 -4.30
N LYS A 509 7.27 -1.20 -4.25
CA LYS A 509 6.36 -0.56 -5.21
C LYS A 509 5.54 0.51 -4.50
N SER A 510 5.46 1.70 -5.07
CA SER A 510 4.75 2.82 -4.45
C SER A 510 3.54 3.23 -5.27
N PHE A 511 2.50 3.72 -4.60
CA PHE A 511 1.32 4.30 -5.20
C PHE A 511 1.24 5.78 -4.82
N LEU A 512 0.99 6.64 -5.79
CA LEU A 512 0.60 8.03 -5.56
C LEU A 512 -0.91 8.12 -5.72
N VAL A 513 -1.60 8.46 -4.63
CA VAL A 513 -3.04 8.72 -4.62
C VAL A 513 -3.25 10.20 -4.37
N SER A 514 -4.00 10.88 -5.22
CA SER A 514 -4.13 12.33 -5.10
C SER A 514 -5.46 12.83 -5.63
N THR A 515 -6.05 13.77 -4.90
CA THR A 515 -7.26 14.47 -5.33
C THR A 515 -6.96 15.80 -6.02
N ALA A 516 -5.68 16.19 -6.14
CA ALA A 516 -5.23 17.37 -6.89
C ALA A 516 -5.21 17.09 -8.40
N ALA A 517 -6.39 16.96 -9.00
CA ALA A 517 -6.58 16.51 -10.38
C ALA A 517 -5.74 17.31 -11.39
N ASP A 518 -5.76 18.65 -11.37
CA ASP A 518 -5.07 19.45 -12.39
C ASP A 518 -3.53 19.32 -12.35
N ASN A 519 -2.96 18.89 -11.23
CA ASN A 519 -1.51 18.68 -11.12
C ASN A 519 -1.09 17.38 -11.81
N ILE A 520 -2.00 16.42 -11.88
CA ILE A 520 -1.78 15.03 -12.32
C ILE A 520 -2.34 14.77 -13.72
N LEU A 521 -3.49 15.34 -14.04
CA LEU A 521 -4.24 15.08 -15.25
C LEU A 521 -3.97 16.16 -16.31
N ASP A 522 -3.95 15.77 -17.57
CA ASP A 522 -3.98 16.71 -18.69
C ASP A 522 -5.29 17.50 -18.66
N LYS A 523 -5.23 18.76 -19.08
CA LYS A 523 -6.45 19.55 -19.25
C LYS A 523 -7.27 18.89 -20.37
N GLN A 524 -8.56 18.67 -20.15
CA GLN A 524 -9.45 18.30 -21.23
C GLN A 524 -9.49 19.48 -22.21
N ASP A 525 -9.10 19.24 -23.46
CA ASP A 525 -9.37 20.20 -24.53
C ASP A 525 -10.88 20.19 -24.79
N ASP A 526 -11.53 21.33 -24.58
CA ASP A 526 -12.91 21.60 -25.00
C ASP A 526 -12.95 21.52 -26.54
N GLY A 527 -13.19 20.32 -27.07
CA GLY A 527 -12.85 19.96 -28.44
C GLY A 527 -13.36 20.91 -29.52
N ILE A 528 -12.43 21.67 -30.12
CA ILE A 528 -12.42 22.03 -31.54
C ILE A 528 -10.99 21.93 -32.08
N THR A 529 -10.35 20.76 -32.00
CA THR A 529 -9.23 20.45 -32.89
C THR A 529 -9.07 18.93 -33.05
N ASP A 530 -9.23 18.50 -34.31
CA ASP A 530 -8.73 17.28 -34.94
C ASP A 530 -9.12 15.90 -34.36
N ARG A 531 -10.31 15.46 -34.77
CA ARG A 531 -10.78 14.06 -34.76
C ARG A 531 -9.93 13.09 -35.62
N ASN A 532 -8.86 13.55 -36.27
CA ASN A 532 -8.09 12.75 -37.23
C ASN A 532 -6.80 12.12 -36.67
N ASN A 533 -6.34 12.51 -35.47
CA ASN A 533 -5.12 11.93 -34.86
C ASN A 533 -5.41 10.89 -33.76
N ALA A 534 -6.68 10.64 -33.44
CA ALA A 534 -7.07 9.70 -32.37
C ALA A 534 -7.01 8.21 -32.79
N ALA A 535 -6.76 7.90 -34.07
CA ALA A 535 -6.69 6.51 -34.55
C ALA A 535 -5.31 5.84 -34.36
N GLU A 536 -4.23 6.61 -34.12
CA GLU A 536 -2.88 6.06 -33.96
C GLU A 536 -2.41 5.94 -32.51
N ASN A 537 -3.09 6.60 -31.55
CA ASN A 537 -2.84 6.45 -30.11
C ASN A 537 -3.87 5.54 -29.43
N ASN A 538 -4.04 4.33 -29.96
CA ASN A 538 -4.77 3.23 -29.29
C ASN A 538 -4.04 2.78 -28.03
N ILE A 539 -4.02 3.62 -26.99
CA ILE A 539 -3.89 3.13 -25.62
C ILE A 539 -5.28 2.64 -25.25
N LYS A 540 -5.46 1.33 -25.38
CA LYS A 540 -6.57 0.61 -24.76
C LYS A 540 -6.67 1.00 -23.28
N THR A 541 -7.64 1.83 -22.94
CA THR A 541 -8.11 2.00 -21.56
C THR A 541 -8.93 0.76 -21.18
N GLU A 542 -8.26 -0.38 -21.05
CA GLU A 542 -8.88 -1.64 -20.59
C GLU A 542 -9.20 -1.65 -19.07
N ASN A 543 -8.95 -0.55 -18.33
CA ASN A 543 -8.62 -0.67 -16.91
C ASN A 543 -9.43 0.16 -15.88
N CYS A 544 -10.54 0.83 -16.20
CA CYS A 544 -11.53 1.17 -15.15
C CYS A 544 -12.84 0.40 -15.43
N ASN A 545 -13.42 -0.20 -14.39
CA ASN A 545 -14.54 -1.16 -14.48
C ASN A 545 -15.70 -0.67 -15.38
N SER A 546 -16.44 -1.65 -15.92
CA SER A 546 -17.52 -1.51 -16.92
C SER A 546 -18.64 -0.48 -16.65
N GLU A 547 -18.77 0.03 -15.42
CA GLU A 547 -19.71 1.13 -15.11
C GLU A 547 -19.30 2.47 -15.74
N TYR A 548 -18.01 2.65 -16.03
CA TYR A 548 -17.45 3.88 -16.60
C TYR A 548 -17.08 3.76 -18.08
N ALA A 549 -17.20 2.56 -18.66
CA ALA A 549 -16.84 2.29 -20.06
C ALA A 549 -17.70 3.05 -21.09
N ASN A 550 -18.84 3.61 -20.66
CA ASN A 550 -19.76 4.36 -21.52
C ASN A 550 -19.73 5.88 -21.28
N GLN A 551 -18.79 6.41 -20.49
CA GLN A 551 -18.65 7.86 -20.27
C GLN A 551 -17.63 8.50 -21.23
N PRO A 552 -17.84 9.75 -21.68
CA PRO A 552 -16.99 10.39 -22.66
C PRO A 552 -15.62 10.75 -22.05
N TYR A 553 -14.55 10.21 -22.65
CA TYR A 553 -13.15 10.66 -22.56
C TYR A 553 -12.65 11.10 -21.16
N PHE A 554 -12.10 10.14 -20.39
CA PHE A 554 -11.41 10.45 -19.14
C PHE A 554 -10.12 11.23 -19.37
N PRO A 555 -9.80 12.25 -18.55
CA PRO A 555 -8.51 12.93 -18.63
C PRO A 555 -7.36 11.94 -18.39
N ALA A 556 -6.36 11.97 -19.27
CA ALA A 556 -5.16 11.15 -19.10
C ALA A 556 -4.24 11.75 -18.03
N ILE A 557 -3.46 10.90 -17.35
CA ILE A 557 -2.36 11.37 -16.49
C ILE A 557 -1.29 12.01 -17.39
N LYS A 558 -0.80 13.19 -17.02
CA LYS A 558 0.26 13.92 -17.73
C LYS A 558 1.47 13.02 -17.98
N ASP A 559 2.04 13.06 -19.17
CA ASP A 559 3.18 12.20 -19.52
C ASP A 559 4.42 12.47 -18.67
N ALA A 560 4.67 13.71 -18.27
CA ALA A 560 5.76 14.05 -17.36
C ALA A 560 5.61 13.36 -15.98
N VAL A 561 4.37 13.24 -15.50
CA VAL A 561 4.03 12.58 -14.23
C VAL A 561 4.20 11.07 -14.37
N LYS A 562 3.69 10.46 -15.45
CA LYS A 562 3.88 9.03 -15.75
C LYS A 562 5.35 8.66 -15.85
N LYS A 563 6.14 9.43 -16.62
CA LYS A 563 7.57 9.18 -16.81
C LYS A 563 8.31 9.17 -15.47
N ARG A 564 8.05 10.18 -14.64
CA ARG A 564 8.71 10.29 -13.33
C ARG A 564 8.31 9.18 -12.36
N ALA A 565 7.04 8.78 -12.37
CA ALA A 565 6.56 7.64 -11.58
C ALA A 565 7.22 6.32 -12.02
N ASN A 566 7.35 6.08 -13.32
CA ASN A 566 8.01 4.89 -13.87
C ASN A 566 9.50 4.80 -13.48
N GLU A 567 10.23 5.92 -13.48
CA GLU A 567 11.62 5.99 -13.00
C GLU A 567 11.79 5.59 -11.53
N LEU A 568 10.70 5.64 -10.76
CA LEU A 568 10.64 5.36 -9.33
C LEU A 568 9.88 4.06 -9.01
N ASN A 569 9.55 3.22 -10.00
CA ASN A 569 8.70 2.05 -9.76
C ASN A 569 7.40 2.40 -9.00
N ALA A 570 6.85 3.58 -9.30
CA ALA A 570 5.66 4.12 -8.68
C ALA A 570 4.49 4.15 -9.67
N ILE A 571 3.28 3.95 -9.17
CA ILE A 571 2.03 3.97 -9.93
C ILE A 571 1.23 5.17 -9.47
N VAL A 572 0.79 5.99 -10.41
CA VAL A 572 -0.11 7.11 -10.11
C VAL A 572 -1.54 6.61 -10.32
N ILE A 573 -2.33 6.61 -9.25
CA ILE A 573 -3.75 6.28 -9.33
C ILE A 573 -4.46 7.47 -9.95
N ASN A 574 -5.18 7.24 -11.04
CA ASN A 574 -5.98 8.29 -11.66
C ASN A 574 -7.01 8.79 -10.63
N PRO A 575 -7.09 10.12 -10.35
CA PRO A 575 -8.04 10.69 -9.40
C PRO A 575 -9.48 10.18 -9.56
N VAL A 576 -9.91 9.94 -10.80
CA VAL A 576 -11.24 9.40 -11.15
C VAL A 576 -11.47 8.00 -10.56
N CYS A 577 -10.44 7.16 -10.53
CA CYS A 577 -10.55 5.77 -10.09
C CYS A 577 -10.24 5.60 -8.58
N ILE A 578 -10.07 6.69 -7.80
CA ILE A 578 -9.86 6.65 -6.34
C ILE A 578 -11.05 6.01 -5.60
N LYS A 579 -12.30 6.24 -6.06
CA LYS A 579 -13.49 5.57 -5.48
C LYS A 579 -13.39 4.03 -5.54
N ASN A 580 -12.57 3.50 -6.44
CA ASN A 580 -12.31 2.08 -6.66
C ASN A 580 -10.86 1.69 -6.30
N LEU A 581 -10.21 2.45 -5.42
CA LEU A 581 -8.78 2.32 -5.08
C LEU A 581 -8.35 0.88 -4.79
N LYS A 582 -9.15 0.17 -3.97
CA LYS A 582 -8.91 -1.22 -3.62
C LYS A 582 -8.69 -2.11 -4.84
N ASN A 583 -9.55 -2.00 -5.85
CA ASN A 583 -9.45 -2.80 -7.07
C ASN A 583 -8.31 -2.32 -7.98
N GLU A 584 -8.02 -1.02 -8.01
CA GLU A 584 -6.87 -0.50 -8.75
C GLU A 584 -5.55 -1.04 -8.21
N ILE A 585 -5.40 -1.10 -6.88
CA ILE A 585 -4.17 -1.61 -6.25
C ILE A 585 -4.04 -3.13 -6.38
N LYS A 586 -5.15 -3.89 -6.26
CA LYS A 586 -5.16 -5.35 -6.44
C LYS A 586 -4.49 -5.82 -7.74
N LYS A 587 -4.56 -5.03 -8.82
CA LYS A 587 -3.94 -5.37 -10.12
C LYS A 587 -2.43 -5.51 -10.07
N TYR A 588 -1.79 -5.00 -9.02
CA TYR A 588 -0.34 -4.91 -8.88
C TYR A 588 0.25 -5.78 -7.76
N LEU A 589 -0.61 -6.53 -7.04
CA LEU A 589 -0.30 -7.48 -5.97
C LEU A 589 -0.34 -8.92 -6.51
#